data_AF-A0A822YA11-F1
#
_entry.id   AF-A0A822YA11-F1
#
_cell.length_a   1.000
_cell.length_b   1.000
_cell.length_c   1.000
_cell.angle_alpha   90.00
_cell.angle_beta   90.00
_cell.angle_gamma   90.00
#
_symmetry.space_group_name_H-M   'P 1'
#
loop_
_entity.id
_entity.type
_entity.pdbx_description
1 polymer ?
#
loop_
_entity_poly.entity_id
_entity_poly.type
_entity_poly.pdbx_seq_one_letter_code
_entity_poly.pdbx_strand_id
1 'polypeptide(L)'
;MSVQEYLDKHMLSRKIEDAVNAAVRAKAPDPVLFISNHMKKSVSSVVTKIKARQILDSRGIPTVEVDLYTNKGMFRAAAPSGSSTGTYEAVELRDGDKGKYHGKSVSRAVKNINEKISEALIGMDPTLQTQIDQAMIDLDKTENKAELGSNAILAVSIAACKAGAAEKETPLYKHIADLSGKTGLVLPVPAFTVISGGKHAGNNLAAQVCPI
;
A
#
# COMPACT_ATOMS: atom_id res chain seq x y z
N MET A 1 -35.66 -13.00 -0.37
CA MET A 1 -35.60 -11.53 -0.42
C MET A 1 -36.35 -11.10 -1.67
N SER A 2 -37.41 -10.32 -1.50
CA SER A 2 -38.19 -9.78 -2.62
C SER A 2 -37.39 -8.69 -3.36
N VAL A 3 -37.82 -8.34 -4.58
CA VAL A 3 -37.21 -7.25 -5.36
C VAL A 3 -37.26 -5.95 -4.57
N GLN A 4 -38.39 -5.65 -3.93
CA GLN A 4 -38.57 -4.43 -3.15
C GLN A 4 -37.65 -4.40 -1.93
N GLU A 5 -37.55 -5.51 -1.20
CA GLU A 5 -36.62 -5.64 -0.07
C GLU A 5 -35.16 -5.41 -0.47
N TYR A 6 -34.74 -5.86 -1.66
CA TYR A 6 -33.38 -5.62 -2.17
C TYR A 6 -33.15 -4.14 -2.50
N LEU A 7 -34.10 -3.51 -3.17
CA LEU A 7 -34.03 -2.09 -3.52
C LEU A 7 -33.94 -1.22 -2.27
N ASP A 8 -34.77 -1.51 -1.26
CA ASP A 8 -34.83 -0.76 -0.01
C ASP A 8 -33.56 -0.99 0.83
N LYS A 9 -33.13 -2.25 0.98
CA LYS A 9 -31.90 -2.62 1.72
C LYS A 9 -30.67 -1.88 1.21
N HIS A 10 -30.54 -1.70 -0.10
CA HIS A 10 -29.38 -1.05 -0.72
C HIS A 10 -29.62 0.43 -1.06
N MET A 11 -30.81 0.96 -0.74
CA MET A 11 -31.29 2.28 -1.15
C MET A 11 -31.07 2.56 -2.65
N LEU A 12 -31.27 1.55 -3.49
CA LEU A 12 -30.83 1.57 -4.88
C LEU A 12 -31.62 2.62 -5.69
N SER A 13 -32.94 2.69 -5.49
CA SER A 13 -33.81 3.67 -6.14
C SER A 13 -33.36 5.11 -5.88
N ARG A 14 -33.06 5.42 -4.61
CA ARG A 14 -32.59 6.75 -4.19
C ARG A 14 -31.24 7.09 -4.83
N LYS A 15 -30.27 6.16 -4.83
CA LYS A 15 -28.94 6.39 -5.43
C LYS A 15 -29.02 6.67 -6.93
N ILE A 16 -29.87 5.94 -7.65
CA ILE A 16 -30.08 6.14 -9.09
C ILE A 16 -30.74 7.49 -9.34
N GLU A 17 -31.79 7.83 -8.59
CA GLU A 17 -32.49 9.11 -8.70
C GLU A 17 -31.55 10.30 -8.42
N ASP A 18 -30.73 10.21 -7.37
CA ASP A 18 -29.71 11.22 -7.04
C ASP A 18 -28.70 11.41 -8.20
N ALA A 19 -28.23 10.32 -8.81
CA ALA A 19 -27.30 10.37 -9.93
C ALA A 19 -27.93 11.00 -11.19
N VAL A 20 -29.18 10.66 -11.50
CA VAL A 20 -29.94 11.26 -12.61
C VAL A 20 -30.16 12.74 -12.36
N ASN A 21 -30.58 13.12 -11.15
CA ASN A 21 -30.77 14.51 -10.76
C ASN A 21 -29.46 15.32 -10.84
N ALA A 22 -28.32 14.72 -10.47
CA ALA A 22 -27.01 15.35 -10.62
C ALA A 22 -26.65 15.59 -12.09
N ALA A 23 -26.92 14.63 -12.98
CA ALA A 23 -26.67 14.78 -14.41
C ALA A 23 -27.54 15.89 -15.04
N VAL A 24 -28.82 15.96 -14.66
CA VAL A 24 -29.76 17.00 -15.11
C VAL A 24 -29.31 18.38 -14.62
N ARG A 25 -28.95 18.52 -13.34
CA ARG A 25 -28.43 19.79 -12.78
C ARG A 25 -27.16 20.26 -13.46
N ALA A 26 -26.25 19.33 -13.76
CA ALA A 26 -25.00 19.62 -14.46
C ALA A 26 -25.19 19.89 -15.96
N LYS A 27 -26.40 19.65 -16.51
CA LYS A 27 -26.68 19.68 -17.97
C LYS A 27 -25.62 18.90 -18.75
N ALA A 28 -25.30 17.70 -18.26
CA ALA A 28 -24.20 16.91 -18.81
C ALA A 28 -24.46 16.61 -20.31
N PRO A 29 -23.47 16.85 -21.19
CA PRO A 29 -23.61 16.58 -22.63
C PRO A 29 -23.76 15.09 -22.93
N ASP A 30 -23.16 14.24 -22.07
CA ASP A 30 -23.39 12.79 -22.04
C ASP A 30 -23.88 12.40 -20.63
N PRO A 31 -25.21 12.32 -20.43
CA PRO A 31 -25.80 11.97 -19.15
C PRO A 31 -25.44 10.55 -18.69
N VAL A 32 -25.29 9.59 -19.61
CA VAL A 32 -25.03 8.19 -19.28
C VAL A 32 -23.61 8.05 -18.71
N LEU A 33 -22.62 8.66 -19.37
CA LEU A 33 -21.26 8.68 -18.88
C LEU A 33 -21.14 9.40 -17.53
N PHE A 34 -21.88 10.52 -17.36
CA PHE A 34 -21.91 11.25 -16.09
C PHE A 34 -22.46 10.38 -14.96
N ILE A 35 -23.63 9.75 -15.17
CA ILE A 35 -24.28 8.87 -14.17
C ILE A 35 -23.35 7.71 -13.81
N SER A 36 -22.72 7.07 -14.80
CA SER A 36 -21.75 5.99 -14.58
C SER A 36 -20.61 6.45 -13.64
N ASN A 37 -19.99 7.59 -13.94
CA ASN A 37 -18.92 8.13 -13.11
C ASN A 37 -19.39 8.53 -11.70
N HIS A 38 -20.60 9.10 -11.59
CA HIS A 38 -21.20 9.48 -10.31
C HIS A 38 -21.47 8.24 -9.45
N MET A 39 -22.07 7.20 -10.03
CA MET A 39 -22.32 5.93 -9.37
C MET A 39 -21.00 5.22 -8.99
N LYS A 40 -19.96 5.33 -9.82
CA LYS A 40 -18.63 4.80 -9.49
C LYS A 40 -18.02 5.47 -8.25
N LYS A 41 -18.32 6.75 -7.99
CA LYS A 41 -17.89 7.44 -6.77
C LYS A 41 -18.65 7.01 -5.51
N SER A 42 -19.86 6.47 -5.65
CA SER A 42 -20.68 6.03 -4.51
C SER A 42 -20.43 4.57 -4.11
N VAL A 43 -19.55 3.86 -4.82
CA VAL A 43 -19.11 2.51 -4.46
C VAL A 43 -18.17 2.60 -3.27
N SER A 44 -18.45 1.82 -2.21
CA SER A 44 -17.55 1.68 -1.06
C SER A 44 -16.17 1.20 -1.52
N SER A 45 -15.12 1.86 -1.04
CA SER A 45 -13.75 1.44 -1.32
C SER A 45 -13.36 0.38 -0.32
N VAL A 46 -13.34 -0.84 -0.79
CA VAL A 46 -12.83 -1.98 -0.04
C VAL A 46 -11.66 -2.56 -0.80
N VAL A 47 -10.71 -3.15 -0.08
CA VAL A 47 -9.67 -3.98 -0.66
C VAL A 47 -10.35 -5.19 -1.32
N THR A 48 -10.22 -5.32 -2.63
CA THR A 48 -10.85 -6.41 -3.39
C THR A 48 -9.89 -7.54 -3.67
N LYS A 49 -8.59 -7.25 -3.75
CA LYS A 49 -7.53 -8.21 -4.04
C LYS A 49 -6.17 -7.66 -3.64
N ILE A 50 -5.28 -8.53 -3.18
CA ILE A 50 -3.86 -8.23 -3.00
C ILE A 50 -3.07 -9.26 -3.79
N LYS A 51 -2.03 -8.83 -4.51
CA LYS A 51 -1.12 -9.73 -5.23
C LYS A 51 0.31 -9.26 -5.07
N ALA A 52 1.15 -10.11 -4.51
CA ALA A 52 2.58 -9.89 -4.36
C ALA A 52 3.39 -10.64 -5.41
N ARG A 53 4.56 -10.08 -5.72
CA ARG A 53 5.60 -10.69 -6.55
C ARG A 53 6.99 -10.34 -6.04
N GLN A 54 7.96 -11.14 -6.44
CA GLN A 54 9.37 -10.82 -6.25
C GLN A 54 9.86 -9.95 -7.41
N ILE A 55 10.51 -8.84 -7.10
CA ILE A 55 11.23 -7.96 -8.04
C ILE A 55 12.70 -7.82 -7.59
N LEU A 56 13.50 -7.05 -8.31
CA LEU A 56 14.88 -6.73 -7.93
C LEU A 56 14.99 -5.27 -7.46
N ASP A 57 15.73 -5.04 -6.38
CA ASP A 57 16.08 -3.70 -5.90
C ASP A 57 17.20 -3.07 -6.76
N SER A 58 17.61 -1.85 -6.42
CA SER A 58 18.65 -1.11 -7.14
C SER A 58 20.04 -1.79 -7.14
N ARG A 59 20.25 -2.82 -6.30
CA ARG A 59 21.49 -3.60 -6.20
C ARG A 59 21.35 -4.98 -6.85
N GLY A 60 20.22 -5.27 -7.50
CA GLY A 60 19.92 -6.59 -8.06
C GLY A 60 19.58 -7.64 -7.00
N ILE A 61 19.25 -7.23 -5.77
CA ILE A 61 18.85 -8.14 -4.69
C ILE A 61 17.31 -8.26 -4.71
N PRO A 62 16.74 -9.48 -4.58
CA PRO A 62 15.30 -9.63 -4.53
C PRO A 62 14.61 -8.75 -3.49
N THR A 63 13.43 -8.24 -3.78
CA THR A 63 12.53 -7.61 -2.81
C THR A 63 11.08 -7.86 -3.19
N VAL A 64 10.16 -7.53 -2.28
CA VAL A 64 8.72 -7.72 -2.43
C VAL A 64 8.11 -6.49 -3.10
N GLU A 65 7.26 -6.72 -4.09
CA GLU A 65 6.31 -5.73 -4.63
C GLU A 65 4.88 -6.24 -4.48
N VAL A 66 3.97 -5.35 -4.12
CA VAL A 66 2.55 -5.62 -3.90
C VAL A 66 1.71 -4.75 -4.81
N ASP A 67 0.73 -5.36 -5.46
CA ASP A 67 -0.42 -4.71 -6.08
C ASP A 67 -1.64 -4.91 -5.18
N LEU A 68 -2.18 -3.81 -4.66
CA LEU A 68 -3.44 -3.78 -3.94
C LEU A 68 -4.53 -3.21 -4.85
N TYR A 69 -5.66 -3.90 -4.93
CA TYR A 69 -6.78 -3.53 -5.77
C TYR A 69 -7.94 -3.04 -4.91
N THR A 70 -8.59 -1.96 -5.37
CA THR A 70 -9.88 -1.49 -4.86
C THR A 70 -10.81 -1.21 -6.03
N ASN A 71 -12.03 -0.75 -5.73
CA ASN A 71 -12.97 -0.30 -6.76
C ASN A 71 -12.49 0.94 -7.54
N LYS A 72 -11.47 1.66 -7.05
CA LYS A 72 -10.85 2.80 -7.74
C LYS A 72 -9.74 2.40 -8.70
N GLY A 73 -9.05 1.27 -8.46
CA GLY A 73 -7.95 0.83 -9.31
C GLY A 73 -6.94 -0.05 -8.60
N MET A 74 -5.73 -0.10 -9.16
CA MET A 74 -4.60 -0.86 -8.64
C MET A 74 -3.52 0.09 -8.12
N PHE A 75 -3.02 -0.20 -6.92
CA PHE A 75 -2.04 0.59 -6.20
C PHE A 75 -0.83 -0.27 -5.88
N ARG A 76 0.35 0.21 -6.28
CA ARG A 76 1.59 -0.56 -6.22
C ARG A 76 2.57 0.00 -5.22
N ALA A 77 3.23 -0.86 -4.45
CA ALA A 77 4.34 -0.49 -3.58
C ALA A 77 5.36 -1.62 -3.50
N ALA A 78 6.62 -1.26 -3.24
CA ALA A 78 7.71 -2.21 -3.04
C ALA A 78 8.42 -1.89 -1.71
N ALA A 79 8.90 -2.94 -1.04
CA ALA A 79 9.71 -2.77 0.16
C ALA A 79 11.16 -2.44 -0.20
N PRO A 80 11.77 -1.41 0.40
CA PRO A 80 13.21 -1.22 0.32
C PRO A 80 13.95 -2.29 1.15
N SER A 81 15.25 -2.47 0.90
CA SER A 81 16.11 -3.34 1.71
C SER A 81 17.40 -2.62 2.09
N GLY A 82 17.76 -2.67 3.38
CA GLY A 82 19.00 -2.11 3.91
C GLY A 82 20.20 -3.05 3.76
N SER A 83 21.42 -2.51 3.69
CA SER A 83 22.67 -3.29 3.82
C SER A 83 23.20 -3.35 5.26
N SER A 84 22.77 -2.41 6.09
CA SER A 84 23.17 -2.24 7.49
C SER A 84 21.90 -2.34 8.35
N THR A 85 21.53 -3.54 8.74
CA THR A 85 20.38 -3.77 9.64
C THR A 85 20.85 -3.68 11.09
N GLY A 86 20.30 -2.75 11.85
CA GLY A 86 20.48 -2.69 13.30
C GLY A 86 19.84 -3.90 14.01
N THR A 87 20.39 -4.29 15.16
CA THR A 87 19.92 -5.47 15.93
C THR A 87 18.45 -5.37 16.38
N TYR A 88 17.93 -4.15 16.48
CA TYR A 88 16.55 -3.87 16.93
C TYR A 88 15.57 -3.61 15.78
N GLU A 89 16.01 -3.76 14.53
CA GLU A 89 15.12 -3.57 13.37
C GLU A 89 14.13 -4.73 13.22
N ALA A 90 12.96 -4.43 12.68
CA ALA A 90 12.00 -5.45 12.29
C ALA A 90 12.59 -6.35 11.18
N VAL A 91 12.34 -7.65 11.28
CA VAL A 91 13.05 -8.66 10.49
C VAL A 91 12.58 -8.67 9.05
N GLU A 92 13.49 -8.35 8.13
CA GLU A 92 13.28 -8.57 6.70
C GLU A 92 13.33 -10.09 6.42
N LEU A 93 12.21 -10.67 6.00
CA LEU A 93 12.14 -12.11 5.76
C LEU A 93 12.80 -12.50 4.43
N ARG A 94 13.83 -13.35 4.52
CA ARG A 94 14.58 -13.93 3.40
C ARG A 94 14.50 -15.45 3.41
N ASP A 95 14.61 -16.05 2.24
CA ASP A 95 14.41 -17.49 2.05
C ASP A 95 15.56 -18.35 2.60
N GLY A 96 16.80 -17.83 2.62
CA GLY A 96 17.98 -18.53 3.13
C GLY A 96 18.55 -19.63 2.20
N ASP A 97 17.89 -19.94 1.09
CA ASP A 97 18.35 -20.91 0.10
C ASP A 97 19.53 -20.35 -0.72
N LYS A 98 20.76 -20.79 -0.40
CA LYS A 98 21.99 -20.34 -1.10
C LYS A 98 21.97 -20.63 -2.60
N GLY A 99 21.19 -21.59 -3.07
CA GLY A 99 21.04 -21.90 -4.49
C GLY A 99 20.26 -20.85 -5.28
N LYS A 100 19.52 -19.96 -4.60
CA LYS A 100 18.71 -18.90 -5.22
C LYS A 100 19.09 -17.54 -4.68
N TYR A 101 19.61 -16.66 -5.55
CA TYR A 101 20.00 -15.30 -5.19
C TYR A 101 20.90 -15.24 -3.93
N HIS A 102 21.78 -16.23 -3.75
CA HIS A 102 22.66 -16.35 -2.58
C HIS A 102 21.92 -16.32 -1.24
N GLY A 103 20.73 -16.93 -1.15
CA GLY A 103 19.90 -16.95 0.07
C GLY A 103 19.01 -15.73 0.25
N LYS A 104 19.07 -14.75 -0.66
CA LYS A 104 18.34 -13.47 -0.54
C LYS A 104 16.99 -13.46 -1.25
N SER A 105 16.52 -14.58 -1.77
CA SER A 105 15.17 -14.68 -2.31
C SER A 105 14.11 -14.32 -1.25
N VAL A 106 12.94 -13.85 -1.67
CA VAL A 106 11.83 -13.39 -0.80
C VAL A 106 10.52 -14.14 -1.10
N SER A 107 10.62 -15.36 -1.63
CA SER A 107 9.44 -16.16 -2.02
C SER A 107 8.54 -16.47 -0.82
N ARG A 108 9.10 -16.66 0.38
CA ARG A 108 8.33 -16.85 1.61
C ARG A 108 7.51 -15.61 1.97
N ALA A 109 8.10 -14.42 1.89
CA ALA A 109 7.39 -13.16 2.13
C ALA A 109 6.28 -12.93 1.10
N VAL A 110 6.55 -13.20 -0.18
CA VAL A 110 5.54 -13.14 -1.25
C VAL A 110 4.38 -14.11 -0.98
N LYS A 111 4.69 -15.34 -0.55
CA LYS A 111 3.69 -16.35 -0.19
C LYS A 111 2.83 -15.90 0.99
N ASN A 112 3.46 -15.38 2.06
CA ASN A 112 2.75 -14.84 3.21
C ASN A 112 1.76 -13.74 2.81
N ILE A 113 2.11 -12.88 1.86
CA ILE A 113 1.18 -11.83 1.40
C ILE A 113 0.00 -12.43 0.63
N ASN A 114 0.29 -13.29 -0.35
CA ASN A 114 -0.73 -13.85 -1.22
C ASN A 114 -1.71 -14.79 -0.50
N GLU A 115 -1.24 -15.51 0.53
CA GLU A 115 -2.04 -16.52 1.21
C GLU A 115 -2.60 -16.05 2.56
N LYS A 116 -1.81 -15.34 3.38
CA LYS A 116 -2.24 -14.94 4.75
C LYS A 116 -2.77 -13.51 4.78
N ILE A 117 -1.94 -12.53 4.36
CA ILE A 117 -2.30 -11.11 4.47
C ILE A 117 -3.46 -10.77 3.53
N SER A 118 -3.46 -11.31 2.31
CA SER A 118 -4.55 -11.07 1.36
C SER A 118 -5.89 -11.53 1.92
N GLU A 119 -5.96 -12.71 2.55
CA GLU A 119 -7.20 -13.22 3.14
C GLU A 119 -7.68 -12.32 4.28
N ALA A 120 -6.76 -11.87 5.14
CA ALA A 120 -7.09 -11.04 6.31
C ALA A 120 -7.58 -9.63 5.93
N LEU A 121 -7.11 -9.05 4.82
CA LEU A 121 -7.37 -7.65 4.49
C LEU A 121 -8.46 -7.43 3.43
N ILE A 122 -8.90 -8.47 2.71
CA ILE A 122 -10.00 -8.34 1.75
C ILE A 122 -11.26 -7.84 2.48
N GLY A 123 -11.92 -6.84 1.89
CA GLY A 123 -13.11 -6.21 2.46
C GLY A 123 -12.83 -5.03 3.40
N MET A 124 -11.57 -4.80 3.80
CA MET A 124 -11.22 -3.66 4.65
C MET A 124 -11.21 -2.34 3.87
N ASP A 125 -11.50 -1.24 4.57
CA ASP A 125 -11.46 0.11 4.01
C ASP A 125 -10.00 0.64 4.00
N PRO A 126 -9.42 0.96 2.83
CA PRO A 126 -8.04 1.44 2.71
C PRO A 126 -7.80 2.82 3.34
N THR A 127 -8.85 3.57 3.69
CA THR A 127 -8.73 4.86 4.39
C THR A 127 -8.47 4.70 5.89
N LEU A 128 -8.72 3.51 6.44
CA LEU A 128 -8.52 3.16 7.85
C LEU A 128 -7.14 2.53 8.07
N GLN A 129 -6.09 3.30 7.76
CA GLN A 129 -4.68 2.86 7.79
C GLN A 129 -4.32 2.11 9.09
N THR A 130 -4.67 2.67 10.25
CA THR A 130 -4.37 2.06 11.56
C THR A 130 -4.99 0.68 11.71
N GLN A 131 -6.21 0.45 11.19
CA GLN A 131 -6.87 -0.86 11.29
C GLN A 131 -6.18 -1.90 10.40
N ILE A 132 -5.81 -1.51 9.18
CA ILE A 132 -5.06 -2.38 8.25
C ILE A 132 -3.70 -2.76 8.83
N ASP A 133 -2.95 -1.77 9.33
CA ASP A 133 -1.64 -2.02 9.92
C ASP A 133 -1.74 -2.89 11.18
N GLN A 134 -2.73 -2.63 12.04
CA GLN A 134 -2.96 -3.44 13.23
C GLN A 134 -3.37 -4.87 12.88
N ALA A 135 -4.24 -5.09 11.89
CA ALA A 135 -4.62 -6.42 11.44
C ALA A 135 -3.40 -7.24 10.97
N MET A 136 -2.44 -6.61 10.27
CA MET A 136 -1.20 -7.28 9.87
C MET A 136 -0.26 -7.55 11.05
N ILE A 137 -0.17 -6.63 12.02
CA ILE A 137 0.63 -6.81 13.23
C ILE A 137 0.07 -7.96 14.09
N ASP A 138 -1.24 -7.99 14.29
CA ASP A 138 -1.94 -9.03 15.05
C ASP A 138 -1.85 -10.40 14.37
N LEU A 139 -1.86 -10.41 13.02
CA LEU A 139 -1.67 -11.63 12.24
C LEU A 139 -0.26 -12.20 12.36
N ASP A 140 0.76 -11.35 12.46
CA ASP A 140 2.16 -11.75 12.60
C ASP A 140 2.48 -12.35 13.98
N LYS A 141 1.90 -11.80 15.06
CA LYS A 141 2.06 -12.27 16.44
C LYS A 141 3.49 -12.23 17.00
N THR A 142 4.43 -11.57 16.34
CA THR A 142 5.79 -11.36 16.85
C THR A 142 6.09 -9.88 17.02
N GLU A 143 6.93 -9.52 18.00
CA GLU A 143 7.30 -8.12 18.24
C GLU A 143 8.08 -7.51 17.07
N ASN A 144 8.90 -8.33 16.40
CA ASN A 144 9.82 -7.92 15.35
C ASN A 144 9.36 -8.27 13.93
N LYS A 145 8.10 -8.69 13.74
CA LYS A 145 7.52 -9.00 12.42
C LYS A 145 8.20 -10.17 11.70
N ALA A 146 8.72 -11.14 12.45
CA ALA A 146 9.53 -12.24 11.92
C ALA A 146 8.72 -13.33 11.21
N GLU A 147 7.43 -13.49 11.52
CA GLU A 147 6.59 -14.54 10.94
C GLU A 147 6.13 -14.20 9.52
N LEU A 148 5.59 -13.00 9.33
CA LEU A 148 5.17 -12.50 8.02
C LEU A 148 6.32 -11.86 7.25
N GLY A 149 7.21 -11.17 7.95
CA GLY A 149 8.30 -10.37 7.41
C GLY A 149 7.96 -8.88 7.37
N SER A 150 8.88 -8.03 7.86
CA SER A 150 8.72 -6.57 7.83
C SER A 150 8.57 -6.03 6.41
N ASN A 151 9.27 -6.63 5.44
CA ASN A 151 9.15 -6.35 4.01
C ASN A 151 7.76 -6.67 3.45
N ALA A 152 7.11 -7.74 3.93
CA ALA A 152 5.75 -8.08 3.52
C ALA A 152 4.73 -7.06 4.06
N ILE A 153 4.77 -6.81 5.37
CA ILE A 153 3.84 -5.88 6.04
C ILE A 153 4.00 -4.47 5.47
N LEU A 154 5.23 -3.98 5.32
CA LEU A 154 5.49 -2.63 4.83
C LEU A 154 5.01 -2.42 3.39
N ALA A 155 5.24 -3.39 2.49
CA ALA A 155 4.81 -3.27 1.10
C ALA A 155 3.28 -3.17 0.99
N VAL A 156 2.55 -3.99 1.76
CA VAL A 156 1.08 -3.94 1.80
C VAL A 156 0.60 -2.63 2.44
N SER A 157 1.21 -2.21 3.56
CA SER A 157 0.87 -0.97 4.28
C SER A 157 0.97 0.27 3.37
N ILE A 158 2.06 0.41 2.60
CA ILE A 158 2.23 1.53 1.67
C ILE A 158 1.24 1.43 0.50
N ALA A 159 0.96 0.23 -0.02
CA ALA A 159 -0.03 0.05 -1.08
C ALA A 159 -1.44 0.45 -0.61
N ALA A 160 -1.80 0.10 0.64
CA ALA A 160 -3.05 0.50 1.27
C ALA A 160 -3.11 2.03 1.47
N CYS A 161 -2.03 2.66 1.94
CA CYS A 161 -1.95 4.11 2.08
C CYS A 161 -2.17 4.84 0.74
N LYS A 162 -1.58 4.33 -0.35
CA LYS A 162 -1.82 4.87 -1.71
C LYS A 162 -3.28 4.72 -2.13
N ALA A 163 -3.89 3.58 -1.84
CA ALA A 163 -5.31 3.36 -2.11
C ALA A 163 -6.22 4.28 -1.29
N GLY A 164 -5.89 4.50 0.00
CA GLY A 164 -6.60 5.43 0.88
C GLY A 164 -6.52 6.87 0.41
N ALA A 165 -5.37 7.31 -0.10
CA ALA A 165 -5.20 8.63 -0.71
C ALA A 165 -6.09 8.80 -1.96
N ALA A 166 -6.09 7.80 -2.84
CA ALA A 166 -6.93 7.80 -4.03
C ALA A 166 -8.42 7.76 -3.70
N GLU A 167 -8.80 7.10 -2.61
CA GLU A 167 -10.18 7.09 -2.14
C GLU A 167 -10.65 8.47 -1.67
N LYS A 168 -9.78 9.18 -0.95
CA LYS A 168 -10.05 10.56 -0.51
C LYS A 168 -9.92 11.59 -1.63
N GLU A 169 -9.58 11.16 -2.86
CA GLU A 169 -9.29 12.03 -4.00
C GLU A 169 -8.21 13.09 -3.66
N THR A 170 -7.22 12.71 -2.83
CA THR A 170 -6.10 13.58 -2.45
C THR A 170 -4.75 13.01 -2.85
N PRO A 171 -3.73 13.87 -3.07
CA PRO A 171 -2.36 13.40 -3.24
C PRO A 171 -1.85 12.65 -2.01
N LEU A 172 -0.97 11.65 -2.22
CA LEU A 172 -0.42 10.82 -1.15
C LEU A 172 0.21 11.62 0.00
N TYR A 173 0.96 12.68 -0.29
CA TYR A 173 1.59 13.51 0.75
C TYR A 173 0.56 14.16 1.67
N LYS A 174 -0.61 14.55 1.13
CA LYS A 174 -1.68 15.17 1.89
C LYS A 174 -2.38 14.11 2.74
N HIS A 175 -2.64 12.94 2.18
CA HIS A 175 -3.19 11.82 2.93
C HIS A 175 -2.29 11.40 4.10
N ILE A 176 -0.97 11.34 3.90
CA ILE A 176 0.00 11.06 4.97
C ILE A 176 -0.02 12.17 6.03
N ALA A 177 -0.11 13.44 5.62
CA ALA A 177 -0.22 14.55 6.56
C ALA A 177 -1.48 14.42 7.44
N ASP A 178 -2.63 14.12 6.83
CA ASP A 178 -3.90 13.88 7.53
C ASP A 178 -3.78 12.70 8.52
N LEU A 179 -3.18 11.58 8.11
CA LEU A 179 -2.94 10.42 8.97
C LEU A 179 -2.02 10.74 10.16
N SER A 180 -1.05 11.64 9.96
CA SER A 180 -0.12 12.08 11.00
C SER A 180 -0.63 13.23 11.87
N GLY A 181 -1.85 13.75 11.62
CA GLY A 181 -2.41 14.91 12.31
C GLY A 181 -1.71 16.24 12.00
N LYS A 182 -0.96 16.33 10.89
CA LYS A 182 -0.23 17.54 10.49
C LYS A 182 -1.04 18.36 9.50
N THR A 183 -1.14 19.66 9.76
CA THR A 183 -1.86 20.62 8.90
C THR A 183 -0.93 21.47 8.02
N GLY A 184 0.32 21.67 8.44
CA GLY A 184 1.34 22.41 7.70
C GLY A 184 2.28 21.48 6.93
N LEU A 185 2.29 21.59 5.61
CA LEU A 185 3.24 20.89 4.76
C LEU A 185 4.53 21.70 4.62
N VAL A 186 5.66 21.01 4.72
CA VAL A 186 6.99 21.61 4.56
C VAL A 186 7.77 20.75 3.57
N LEU A 187 8.45 21.40 2.62
CA LEU A 187 9.41 20.71 1.77
C LEU A 187 10.71 20.50 2.56
N PRO A 188 11.20 19.26 2.70
CA PRO A 188 12.45 19.01 3.40
C PRO A 188 13.64 19.54 2.60
N VAL A 189 14.66 20.04 3.30
CA VAL A 189 15.97 20.30 2.67
C VAL A 189 16.57 18.95 2.28
N PRO A 190 16.86 18.71 0.99
CA PRO A 190 17.45 17.45 0.57
C PRO A 190 18.89 17.35 1.06
N ALA A 191 19.27 16.20 1.59
CA ALA A 191 20.66 15.85 1.90
C ALA A 191 21.16 14.84 0.87
N PHE A 192 22.02 15.27 -0.05
CA PHE A 192 22.49 14.43 -1.16
C PHE A 192 23.79 13.73 -0.79
N THR A 193 23.81 12.40 -0.83
CA THR A 193 25.08 11.65 -0.64
C THR A 193 25.96 11.84 -1.87
N VAL A 194 27.11 12.49 -1.70
CA VAL A 194 28.08 12.73 -2.79
C VAL A 194 29.27 11.77 -2.70
N ILE A 195 29.67 11.41 -1.48
CA ILE A 195 30.77 10.48 -1.23
C ILE A 195 30.26 9.34 -0.34
N SER A 196 30.56 8.11 -0.74
CA SER A 196 30.25 6.89 0.01
C SER A 196 31.54 6.23 0.50
N GLY A 197 31.48 5.65 1.68
CA GLY A 197 32.56 4.87 2.30
C GLY A 197 32.00 3.70 3.11
N GLY A 198 32.81 3.12 3.99
CA GLY A 198 32.43 1.98 4.83
C GLY A 198 31.89 0.81 4.00
N LYS A 199 30.75 0.22 4.42
CA LYS A 199 30.13 -0.91 3.70
C LYS A 199 29.53 -0.54 2.33
N HIS A 200 29.43 0.76 2.01
CA HIS A 200 28.85 1.25 0.77
C HIS A 200 29.88 1.48 -0.34
N ALA A 201 31.19 1.40 -0.05
CA ALA A 201 32.23 1.54 -1.06
C ALA A 201 33.48 0.69 -0.75
N GLY A 202 34.21 0.26 -1.79
CA GLY A 202 35.45 -0.49 -1.66
C GLY A 202 36.69 0.37 -1.39
N ASN A 203 36.55 1.47 -0.65
CA ASN A 203 37.61 2.43 -0.35
C ASN A 203 37.97 2.44 1.15
N ASN A 204 39.00 3.21 1.52
CA ASN A 204 39.48 3.28 2.91
C ASN A 204 38.76 4.34 3.76
N LEU A 205 37.68 4.94 3.26
CA LEU A 205 36.93 5.95 3.99
C LEU A 205 36.07 5.26 5.06
N ALA A 206 36.33 5.56 6.34
CA ALA A 206 35.58 4.96 7.45
C ALA A 206 34.12 5.46 7.52
N ALA A 207 33.88 6.72 7.12
CA ALA A 207 32.54 7.30 7.09
C ALA A 207 31.66 6.61 6.04
N GLN A 208 30.42 6.26 6.40
CA GLN A 208 29.54 5.51 5.50
C GLN A 208 28.96 6.40 4.37
N VAL A 209 28.54 7.62 4.69
CA VAL A 209 28.02 8.61 3.74
C VAL A 209 28.48 10.02 4.11
N CYS A 210 28.83 10.85 3.12
CA CYS A 210 29.09 12.27 3.28
C CYS A 210 28.08 13.07 2.44
N PRO A 211 27.06 13.68 3.09
CA PRO A 211 26.04 14.45 2.40
C PRO A 211 26.44 15.91 2.15
N ILE A 212 25.83 16.53 1.15
CA ILE A 212 25.71 17.99 0.97
C ILE A 212 24.27 18.46 1.15
#